data_AF-A0A937UQ41-F1
#
_entry.id   AF-A0A937UQ41-F1
#
_cell.length_a   1.000
_cell.length_b   1.000
_cell.length_c   1.000
_cell.angle_alpha   90.00
_cell.angle_beta   90.00
_cell.angle_gamma   90.00
#
_symmetry.space_group_name_H-M   'P 1'
#
loop_
_entity.id
_entity.type
_entity.pdbx_description
1 polymer ?
#
loop_
_entity_poly.entity_id
_entity_poly.type
_entity_poly.pdbx_seq_one_letter_code
_entity_poly.pdbx_strand_id
1 'polypeptide(L)'
;MGATSGQHVNPGEVGMPSVRRFDPGTRPYGSETFIFEKLARRLTSGSRGVINLYSERVVCNSCANLIAEFKKAFPGVGINISAGGG
;
A
#
# COMPACT_ATOMS: atom_id res chain seq x y z
N MET A 1 1.92 -28.87 0.68
CA MET A 1 2.11 -27.73 -0.26
C MET A 1 1.66 -26.46 0.45
N GLY A 2 2.57 -25.56 0.79
CA GLY A 2 2.23 -24.25 1.36
C GLY A 2 2.38 -23.19 0.28
N ALA A 3 1.32 -22.47 -0.06
CA ALA A 3 1.41 -21.34 -0.98
C ALA A 3 2.14 -20.19 -0.27
N THR A 4 3.38 -19.91 -0.67
CA THR A 4 4.17 -18.78 -0.14
C THR A 4 3.78 -17.50 -0.86
N SER A 5 2.55 -17.03 -0.68
CA SER A 5 2.14 -15.74 -1.23
C SER A 5 2.80 -14.60 -0.45
N GLY A 6 3.80 -13.94 -1.03
CA GLY A 6 4.43 -12.71 -0.52
C GLY A 6 5.90 -12.78 -0.10
N GLN A 7 6.51 -13.97 0.03
CA GLN A 7 7.95 -14.10 0.34
C GLN A 7 8.81 -14.51 -0.86
N HIS A 8 8.18 -15.03 -1.92
CA HIS A 8 8.88 -15.35 -3.14
C HIS A 8 8.94 -14.11 -4.03
N VAL A 9 10.14 -13.60 -4.28
CA VAL A 9 10.36 -12.51 -5.24
C VAL A 9 10.52 -13.13 -6.61
N ASN A 10 9.56 -12.94 -7.50
CA ASN A 10 9.67 -13.41 -8.88
C ASN A 10 10.64 -12.50 -9.67
N PRO A 11 11.41 -13.03 -10.64
CA PRO A 11 12.20 -12.19 -11.55
C PRO A 11 11.30 -11.16 -12.26
N GLY A 12 11.64 -9.87 -12.15
CA GLY A 12 10.82 -8.75 -12.68
C GLY A 12 9.77 -8.22 -11.70
N GLU A 13 9.60 -8.85 -10.54
CA GLU A 13 8.68 -8.37 -9.52
C GLU A 13 9.20 -7.10 -8.85
N VAL A 14 8.25 -6.20 -8.62
CA VAL A 14 8.42 -5.01 -7.79
C VAL A 14 8.48 -5.47 -6.33
N GLY A 15 9.67 -5.86 -5.88
CA GLY A 15 9.89 -6.29 -4.51
C GLY A 15 9.52 -5.22 -3.46
N MET A 16 9.17 -5.70 -2.26
CA MET A 16 8.91 -4.88 -1.08
C MET A 16 10.19 -4.14 -0.68
N PRO A 17 10.14 -2.83 -0.33
CA PRO A 17 11.29 -2.19 0.26
C PRO A 17 11.71 -2.88 1.57
N SER A 18 13.02 -2.99 1.78
CA SER A 18 13.63 -3.61 2.97
C SER A 18 13.36 -2.83 4.27
N VAL A 19 13.13 -1.52 4.16
CA VAL A 19 12.68 -0.65 5.25
C VAL A 19 11.26 -0.22 4.96
N ARG A 20 10.35 -0.57 5.86
CA ARG A 20 8.93 -0.20 5.78
C ARG A 20 8.66 1.01 6.67
N ARG A 21 7.85 1.95 6.19
CA ARG A 21 7.51 3.19 6.91
C ARG A 21 6.19 3.10 7.67
N PHE A 22 5.27 2.26 7.22
CA PHE A 22 3.94 2.07 7.80
C PHE A 22 3.78 0.67 8.37
N ASP A 23 2.86 0.52 9.33
CA ASP A 23 2.48 -0.77 9.87
C ASP A 23 1.42 -1.45 8.99
N PRO A 24 1.73 -2.58 8.32
CA PRO A 24 0.75 -3.30 7.52
C PRO A 24 -0.20 -4.19 8.34
N GLY A 25 0.01 -4.27 9.67
CA GLY A 25 -0.74 -5.14 10.56
C GLY A 25 -0.65 -6.62 10.16
N THR A 26 -1.79 -7.31 10.15
CA THR A 26 -1.87 -8.75 9.92
C THR A 26 -1.70 -9.18 8.46
N ARG A 27 -1.62 -8.24 7.51
CA ARG A 27 -1.43 -8.51 6.07
C ARG A 27 -0.20 -7.82 5.50
N PRO A 28 1.02 -8.20 5.93
CA PRO A 28 2.27 -7.56 5.56
C PRO A 28 2.63 -7.62 4.07
N TYR A 29 1.93 -8.44 3.28
CA TYR A 29 2.17 -8.62 1.86
C TYR A 29 0.96 -8.28 0.98
N GLY A 30 -0.02 -7.54 1.53
CA GLY A 30 -1.12 -7.02 0.71
C GLY A 30 -0.60 -6.02 -0.33
N SER A 31 -1.12 -6.09 -1.55
CA SER A 31 -0.73 -5.21 -2.66
C SER A 31 -0.79 -3.73 -2.29
N GLU A 32 -1.75 -3.34 -1.46
CA GLU A 32 -1.90 -1.97 -0.95
C GLU A 32 -0.66 -1.54 -0.17
N THR A 33 -0.12 -2.42 0.67
CA THR A 33 1.09 -2.14 1.46
C THR A 33 2.27 -1.85 0.52
N PHE A 34 2.48 -2.69 -0.49
CA PHE A 34 3.56 -2.49 -1.46
C PHE A 34 3.43 -1.15 -2.20
N ILE A 35 2.22 -0.80 -2.63
CA ILE A 35 1.94 0.43 -3.38
C ILE A 35 2.26 1.66 -2.52
N PHE A 36 1.71 1.75 -1.31
CA PHE A 36 1.89 2.91 -0.44
C PHE A 36 3.34 3.03 0.06
N GLU A 37 4.01 1.93 0.37
CA GLU A 37 5.44 1.92 0.73
C GLU A 37 6.31 2.43 -0.43
N LYS A 38 6.04 1.99 -1.66
CA LYS A 38 6.78 2.50 -2.82
C LYS A 38 6.50 3.97 -3.11
N LEU A 39 5.27 4.42 -2.97
CA LEU A 39 4.92 5.84 -3.15
C LEU A 39 5.60 6.70 -2.08
N ALA A 40 5.60 6.27 -0.82
CA ALA A 40 6.22 7.01 0.27
C ALA A 40 7.74 7.21 0.12
N ARG A 41 8.42 6.36 -0.67
CA ARG A 41 9.83 6.56 -1.03
C ARG A 41 10.07 7.66 -2.07
N ARG A 42 9.05 8.01 -2.85
CA ARG A 42 9.14 9.02 -3.91
C ARG A 42 8.51 10.36 -3.50
N LEU A 43 7.65 10.33 -2.49
CA LEU A 43 6.95 11.52 -2.00
C LEU A 43 7.70 12.15 -0.82
N THR A 44 7.62 13.47 -0.77
CA THR A 44 8.01 14.31 0.37
C THR A 44 6.77 14.76 1.14
N SER A 45 6.90 15.18 2.40
CA SER A 45 5.75 15.64 3.21
C SER A 45 4.98 16.81 2.60
N GLY A 46 5.63 17.63 1.76
CA GLY A 46 5.01 18.72 1.01
C GLY A 46 4.41 18.32 -0.34
N SER A 47 4.48 17.04 -0.71
CA SER A 47 3.91 16.54 -1.98
C SER A 47 2.39 16.70 -1.99
N ARG A 48 1.87 17.09 -3.15
CA ARG A 48 0.43 17.31 -3.37
C ARG A 48 -0.03 16.53 -4.59
N GLY A 49 -1.26 16.02 -4.56
CA GLY A 49 -1.83 15.28 -5.68
C GLY A 49 -2.98 14.39 -5.25
N VAL A 50 -3.45 13.56 -6.17
CA VAL A 50 -4.52 12.59 -5.92
C VAL A 50 -4.08 11.21 -6.40
N ILE A 51 -4.16 10.23 -5.51
CA ILE A 51 -3.99 8.81 -5.80
C ILE A 51 -5.37 8.20 -5.96
N ASN A 52 -5.67 7.66 -7.15
CA ASN A 52 -6.86 6.83 -7.37
C ASN A 52 -6.43 5.36 -7.36
N LEU A 53 -6.79 4.63 -6.31
CA LEU A 53 -6.52 3.21 -6.16
C LEU A 53 -7.75 2.41 -6.56
N TYR A 54 -7.63 1.65 -7.64
CA TYR A 54 -8.66 0.70 -8.08
C TYR A 54 -8.23 -0.70 -7.67
N SER A 55 -9.05 -1.36 -6.86
CA SER A 55 -8.81 -2.71 -6.36
C SER A 55 -9.92 -3.65 -6.81
N GLU A 56 -9.57 -4.88 -7.14
CA GLU A 56 -10.52 -5.94 -7.48
C GLU A 56 -11.28 -6.48 -6.26
N ARG A 57 -10.87 -6.11 -5.04
CA ARG A 57 -11.50 -6.50 -3.78
C ARG A 57 -11.52 -5.32 -2.83
N VAL A 58 -12.47 -5.35 -1.90
CA VAL A 58 -12.51 -4.39 -0.79
C VAL A 58 -11.17 -4.41 -0.04
N VAL A 59 -10.60 -3.22 0.15
CA VAL A 59 -9.34 -3.03 0.87
C VAL A 59 -9.47 -3.60 2.27
N CYS A 60 -8.44 -4.33 2.68
CA CYS A 60 -8.46 -5.06 3.94
C CYS A 60 -8.52 -4.11 5.16
N ASN A 61 -9.17 -4.51 6.26
CA ASN A 61 -9.25 -3.65 7.47
C ASN A 61 -7.87 -3.28 8.02
N SER A 62 -6.89 -4.20 7.98
CA SER A 62 -5.52 -3.87 8.41
C SER A 62 -4.84 -2.84 7.50
N CYS A 63 -5.23 -2.79 6.22
CA CYS A 63 -4.76 -1.82 5.25
C CYS A 63 -5.34 -0.41 5.50
N ALA A 64 -6.49 -0.30 6.21
CA ALA A 64 -7.11 0.98 6.53
C ALA A 64 -6.24 1.84 7.47
N ASN A 65 -5.57 1.21 8.44
CA ASN A 65 -4.64 1.89 9.33
C ASN A 65 -3.45 2.46 8.55
N LEU A 66 -2.87 1.65 7.66
CA LEU A 66 -1.78 2.06 6.78
C LEU A 66 -2.17 3.26 5.91
N ILE A 67 -3.39 3.28 5.35
CA ILE A 67 -3.89 4.43 4.58
C ILE A 67 -4.00 5.67 5.46
N ALA A 68 -4.45 5.53 6.71
CA ALA A 68 -4.54 6.64 7.65
C ALA A 68 -3.14 7.20 8.01
N GLU A 69 -2.16 6.33 8.25
CA GLU A 69 -0.76 6.74 8.47
C GLU A 69 -0.17 7.45 7.25
N PHE A 70 -0.43 6.94 6.05
CA PHE A 70 -0.01 7.58 4.81
C PHE A 70 -0.61 8.98 4.67
N LYS A 71 -1.92 9.15 4.92
CA LYS A 71 -2.58 10.47 4.88
C LYS A 71 -2.00 11.44 5.89
N LYS A 72 -1.60 10.97 7.08
CA LYS A 72 -0.91 11.80 8.09
C LYS A 72 0.49 12.21 7.62
N ALA A 73 1.23 11.31 6.97
CA ALA A 73 2.57 11.59 6.44
C ALA A 73 2.55 12.53 5.22
N PHE A 74 1.48 12.49 4.43
CA PHE A 74 1.32 13.24 3.18
C PHE A 74 -0.05 13.94 3.12
N PRO A 75 -0.28 14.97 3.94
CA PRO A 75 -1.60 15.62 4.05
C PRO A 75 -2.03 16.33 2.75
N GLY A 76 -1.10 16.65 1.86
CA GLY A 76 -1.38 17.21 0.54
C GLY A 76 -1.83 16.17 -0.51
N VAL A 77 -1.78 14.88 -0.19
CA VAL A 77 -2.10 13.79 -1.11
C VAL A 77 -3.49 13.23 -0.78
N GLY A 78 -4.46 13.49 -1.66
CA GLY A 78 -5.76 12.85 -1.62
C GLY A 78 -5.69 11.38 -2.04
N ILE A 79 -6.48 10.52 -1.42
CA ILE A 79 -6.55 9.10 -1.77
C ILE A 79 -8.01 8.73 -1.98
N ASN A 80 -8.35 8.36 -3.21
CA ASN A 80 -9.63 7.80 -3.59
C ASN A 80 -9.44 6.30 -3.80
N ILE A 81 -10.27 5.50 -3.15
CA ILE A 81 -10.21 4.04 -3.25
C ILE A 81 -11.53 3.57 -3.84
N SER A 82 -11.46 2.87 -4.96
CA SER A 82 -12.59 2.18 -5.56
C SER A 82 -12.30 0.68 -5.56
N ALA A 83 -13.22 -0.10 -5.03
CA ALA A 83 -13.10 -1.55 -4.98
C ALA A 83 -14.24 -2.19 -5.80
N GLY A 84 -13.91 -3.11 -6.69
CA GLY A 84 -14.88 -3.93 -7.40
C GLY A 84 -15.39 -5.05 -6.49
N GLY A 85 -16.50 -4.85 -5.80
CA GLY A 85 -17.05 -5.86 -4.92
C GLY A 85 -18.36 -5.41 -4.29
N GLY A 86 -19.43 -5.46 -5.10
CA GLY A 86 -20.79 -5.04 -4.76
C GLY A 86 -21.37 -4.19 -5.86
#